data_AF-A0A6N3QY95-F1
#
_entry.id   AF-A0A6N3QY95-F1
#
_cell.length_a   1.000
_cell.length_b   1.000
_cell.length_c   1.000
_cell.angle_alpha   90.00
_cell.angle_beta   90.00
_cell.angle_gamma   90.00
#
_symmetry.space_group_name_H-M   'P 1'
#
loop_
_entity.id
_entity.type
_entity.pdbx_description
1 polymer ?
#
loop_
_entity_poly.entity_id
_entity_poly.type
_entity_poly.pdbx_seq_one_letter_code
_entity_poly.pdbx_strand_id
1 'polypeptide(L)' 'MEKEVILAALEKTGGNKTEAARQLGITRKTLLAKLSR' A
#
# COMPACT_ATOMS: atom_id res chain seq x y z
N MET A 1 -1.35 3.23 12.91
CA MET A 1 -0.23 2.39 12.45
C MET A 1 -0.45 1.79 11.06
N GLU A 2 -1.35 0.82 10.85
CA GLU A 2 -1.41 0.12 9.54
C GLU A 2 -1.80 1.04 8.35
N LYS A 3 -2.76 1.96 8.53
CA LYS A 3 -3.11 2.96 7.50
C LYS A 3 -1.97 3.95 7.20
N GLU A 4 -1.20 4.36 8.21
CA GLU A 4 -0.07 5.29 8.04
C GLU A 4 1.06 4.64 7.22
N VAL A 5 1.33 3.37 7.48
CA VAL A 5 2.34 2.60 6.73
C VAL A 5 1.94 2.45 5.26
N ILE A 6 0.65 2.23 4.98
CA ILE A 6 0.12 2.19 3.61
C ILE A 6 0.23 3.55 2.92
N LEU A 7 -0.13 4.63 3.61
CA LEU A 7 -0.03 5.99 3.08
C LEU A 7 1.43 6.37 2.79
N ALA A 8 2.35 6.09 3.72
CA ALA A 8 3.78 6.35 3.51
C ALA A 8 4.35 5.57 2.33
N ALA A 9 3.96 4.30 2.15
CA ALA A 9 4.36 3.51 0.99
C ALA A 9 3.79 4.05 -0.33
N LEU A 10 2.55 4.57 -0.32
CA LEU A 10 1.95 5.22 -1.47
C LEU A 10 2.63 6.54 -1.80
N GLU A 11 2.92 7.39 -0.82
CA GLU A 11 3.65 8.65 -1.03
C GLU A 11 5.05 8.39 -1.60
N LYS A 12 5.80 7.45 -1.01
CA LYS A 12 7.15 7.08 -1.46
C LYS A 12 7.19 6.53 -2.89
N THR A 13 6.10 5.92 -3.35
CA THR A 13 5.97 5.34 -4.70
C THR A 13 5.17 6.22 -5.67
N GLY A 14 4.79 7.44 -5.28
CA GLY A 14 4.00 8.34 -6.11
C GLY A 14 2.60 7.81 -6.45
N GLY A 15 2.00 7.03 -5.55
CA GLY A 15 0.67 6.44 -5.71
C GLY A 15 0.65 5.12 -6.48
N ASN A 16 1.82 4.58 -6.87
CA ASN A 16 1.92 3.30 -7.55
C ASN A 16 1.59 2.14 -6.59
N LYS A 17 0.36 1.65 -6.69
CA LYS A 17 -0.20 0.64 -5.78
C LYS A 17 0.48 -0.73 -5.89
N THR A 18 1.07 -1.05 -7.04
CA THR A 18 1.78 -2.31 -7.22
C THR A 18 3.12 -2.26 -6.48
N GLU A 19 3.87 -1.17 -6.65
CA GLU A 19 5.16 -1.00 -5.96
C GLU A 19 4.98 -0.73 -4.46
N ALA A 20 3.94 0.00 -4.05
CA ALA A 20 3.61 0.15 -2.63
C ALA A 20 3.30 -1.21 -1.98
N ALA A 21 2.51 -2.07 -2.64
CA ALA A 21 2.23 -3.41 -2.14
C ALA A 21 3.50 -4.27 -2.04
N ARG A 22 4.39 -4.17 -3.03
CA ARG A 22 5.69 -4.85 -3.06
C ARG A 22 6.59 -4.42 -1.90
N GLN A 23 6.68 -3.13 -1.63
CA GLN A 23 7.45 -2.59 -0.49
C GLN A 23 6.88 -3.04 0.86
N LEU A 24 5.56 -3.23 0.93
CA LEU A 24 4.86 -3.71 2.13
C LEU A 24 4.89 -5.25 2.26
N GLY A 25 5.46 -5.98 1.30
CA GLY A 25 5.51 -7.44 1.33
C GLY A 25 4.15 -8.13 1.16
N ILE A 26 3.15 -7.43 0.60
CA ILE A 26 1.80 -7.96 0.40
C ILE A 26 1.41 -7.93 -1.08
N THR A 27 0.36 -8.66 -1.43
CA THR A 27 -0.18 -8.59 -2.79
C THR A 27 -0.93 -7.26 -3.02
N ARG A 28 -0.97 -6.79 -4.28
CA ARG A 28 -1.78 -5.63 -4.67
C ARG A 28 -3.27 -5.80 -4.29
N LYS A 29 -3.81 -7.02 -4.41
CA LYS A 29 -5.19 -7.34 -4.01
C LYS A 29 -5.40 -7.08 -2.51
N THR A 30 -4.45 -7.51 -1.68
CA THR A 30 -4.49 -7.26 -0.23
C THR A 30 -4.42 -5.77 0.09
N LEU A 31 -3.55 -5.01 -0.61
CA LEU A 31 -3.47 -3.56 -0.44
C LEU A 31 -4.82 -2.88 -0.75
N LEU A 32 -5.46 -3.24 -1.86
CA LEU A 32 -6.77 -2.70 -2.24
C LEU A 32 -7.88 -3.06 -1.22
N ALA A 33 -7.89 -4.30 -0.73
CA ALA A 33 -8.84 -4.72 0.30
C ALA A 33 -8.64 -3.93 1.61
N LYS A 34 -7.40 -3.61 1.98
CA LYS A 34 -7.07 -2.78 3.15
C LYS A 34 -7.43 -1.31 2.95
N LEU A 35 -7.36 -0.79 1.73
CA LEU A 35 -7.79 0.57 1.38
C LEU A 35 -9.32 0.73 1.33
N SER A 36 -10.04 -0.33 0.95
CA SER A 36 -11.50 -0.35 0.88
C SER A 36 -12.18 -0.53 2.25
N ARG A 37 -11.41 -0.63 3.34
CA ARG A 37 -11.86 -0.91 4.69
C ARG A 37 -11.63 0.27 5.64
#